data_AF-C7GG50-F1
#
_entry.id   AF-C7GG50-F1
#
_cell.length_a   1.000
_cell.length_b   1.000
_cell.length_c   1.000
_cell.angle_alpha   90.00
_cell.angle_beta   90.00
_cell.angle_gamma   90.00
#
_symmetry.space_group_name_H-M   'P 1'
#
loop_
_entity.id
_entity.type
_entity.pdbx_description
1 polymer ?
#
loop_
_entity_poly.entity_id
_entity_poly.type
_entity_poly.pdbx_seq_one_letter_code
_entity_poly.pdbx_strand_id
1 'polypeptide(L)'
;MAIYHMQAKVVSRGSGRSAVAASAYMSCSRMYNDYDGIQHDYTRKHGLIYQEVLLPPMASPEWKDREQLWNAVEAAEKTKDSRLAREFVVALPVELDKDSNISLLKDFIQKNFVDMGMCADFAIHDTDGHNPHAHILLTVRPLNENGTWQYKTEKEYLCIKNGEEKGFTATEFKAAQKDGWEKQYRYKVGKKKVYMTASVAQEKGYDRIDKHPKSSRYGRQNPISEQWNSDEQLCIWRANWADTVNEMLAHNQINASIDHRSFADQGITEQPTIHEGYIAQNMEKKGMIADRCEINRQIRADNQMLRELKAQVEKLAQAVKNSIPVIAETMETIRNHMIFTQYHLLHNEMQKEVIHDWMNHFNPILNKYNTVKKKLKAKVTERKELNVEKEKTSILNPIQHIKLNQQLTTVTEEIEELKSRKEQLIFQAQCSTDKDMTNLSKKYDQMNSNLDILDSQDISLKKQLKKDAAAFREEKFRPEPEQYTELLDTRIQIRPNFRDKLIEQLKGTFGKYYDYHRRDIAANEVDYLNVEDPDVFSHRAWELEYQRKQEMRRNQPARAKKRSYDMEL
;
A
#
# COMPACT_ATOMS: atom_id res chain seq x y z
N MET A 1 -3.15 25.90 24.92
CA MET A 1 -2.94 24.93 23.82
C MET A 1 -3.91 23.81 24.10
N ALA A 2 -4.74 23.47 23.13
CA ALA A 2 -5.67 22.37 23.25
C ALA A 2 -4.89 21.07 23.56
N ILE A 3 -5.38 20.29 24.53
CA ILE A 3 -4.74 19.05 24.97
C ILE A 3 -5.72 17.91 24.77
N TYR A 4 -5.25 16.81 24.19
CA TYR A 4 -6.03 15.59 24.13
C TYR A 4 -6.06 14.90 25.50
N HIS A 5 -7.27 14.68 26.04
CA HIS A 5 -7.48 13.72 27.12
C HIS A 5 -8.83 13.03 26.95
N MET A 6 -8.81 11.70 27.01
CA MET A 6 -9.99 10.86 27.10
C MET A 6 -9.64 9.61 27.91
N GLN A 7 -10.32 9.42 29.04
CA GLN A 7 -10.14 8.27 29.91
C GLN A 7 -11.46 7.52 30.08
N ALA A 8 -11.45 6.21 29.82
CA ALA A 8 -12.59 5.33 30.08
C ALA A 8 -12.40 4.59 31.40
N LYS A 9 -13.46 4.52 32.23
CA LYS A 9 -13.51 3.77 33.49
C LYS A 9 -14.80 2.98 33.58
N VAL A 10 -14.76 1.87 34.30
CA VAL A 10 -15.97 1.13 34.65
C VAL A 10 -16.40 1.51 36.06
N VAL A 11 -17.70 1.77 36.23
CA VAL A 11 -18.34 1.85 37.55
C VAL A 11 -18.82 0.45 37.88
N SER A 12 -18.17 -0.20 38.86
CA SER A 12 -18.51 -1.56 39.28
C SER A 12 -18.78 -1.62 40.77
N ARG A 13 -19.86 -2.34 41.11
CA ARG A 13 -20.23 -2.64 42.50
C ARG A 13 -19.15 -3.42 43.22
N GLY A 14 -18.43 -4.31 42.53
CA GLY A 14 -17.33 -5.10 43.09
C GLY A 14 -16.13 -4.26 43.55
N SER A 15 -15.99 -3.03 43.01
CA SER A 15 -14.99 -2.04 43.43
C SER A 15 -15.51 -1.05 44.48
N GLY A 16 -16.72 -1.27 45.02
CA GLY A 16 -17.36 -0.37 45.97
C GLY A 16 -17.92 0.91 45.34
N ARG A 17 -18.10 0.97 44.02
CA ARG A 17 -18.69 2.12 43.31
C ARG A 17 -20.17 1.89 43.02
N SER A 18 -20.96 2.96 43.05
CA SER A 18 -22.39 3.00 42.69
C SER A 18 -22.61 3.93 41.49
N ALA A 19 -23.56 3.58 40.61
CA ALA A 19 -23.91 4.42 39.47
C ALA A 19 -24.66 5.69 39.92
N VAL A 20 -25.55 5.55 40.91
CA VAL A 20 -26.27 6.67 41.53
C VAL A 20 -25.28 7.62 42.21
N ALA A 21 -24.31 7.08 42.98
CA ALA A 21 -23.28 7.89 43.61
C ALA A 21 -22.40 8.64 42.60
N ALA A 22 -22.03 7.97 41.50
CA ALA A 22 -21.22 8.56 40.44
C ALA A 22 -21.98 9.70 39.75
N SER A 23 -23.25 9.49 39.39
CA SER A 23 -24.12 10.51 38.80
C SER A 23 -24.27 11.70 39.74
N ALA A 24 -24.66 11.49 41.00
CA ALA A 24 -24.80 12.55 42.01
C ALA A 24 -23.53 13.39 42.17
N TYR A 25 -22.35 12.74 42.15
CA TYR A 25 -21.05 13.41 42.29
C TYR A 25 -20.71 14.31 41.10
N MET A 26 -20.96 13.84 39.88
CA MET A 26 -20.68 14.64 38.67
C MET A 26 -21.75 15.70 38.41
N SER A 27 -23.00 15.51 38.80
CA SER A 27 -24.07 16.50 38.66
C SER A 27 -24.12 17.53 39.80
N CYS A 28 -23.25 17.38 40.82
CA CYS A 28 -23.32 18.12 42.08
C CYS A 28 -24.74 18.11 42.70
N SER A 29 -25.43 16.98 42.61
CA SER A 29 -26.80 16.84 43.08
C SER A 29 -26.92 15.92 44.29
N ARG A 30 -28.13 15.86 44.84
CA ARG A 30 -28.50 14.92 45.89
C ARG A 30 -29.38 13.83 45.29
N MET A 31 -29.03 12.56 45.50
CA MET A 31 -29.77 11.40 44.99
C MET A 31 -29.88 10.27 46.00
N TYR A 32 -30.98 9.53 45.97
CA TYR A 32 -31.20 8.33 46.77
C TYR A 32 -30.93 7.07 45.93
N ASN A 33 -30.18 6.12 46.51
CA ASN A 33 -29.89 4.84 45.90
C ASN A 33 -30.77 3.74 46.52
N ASP A 34 -31.72 3.21 45.76
CA ASP A 34 -32.66 2.19 46.21
C ASP A 34 -31.98 0.85 46.55
N TYR A 35 -30.81 0.57 45.98
CA TYR A 35 -30.11 -0.70 46.17
C TYR A 35 -29.48 -0.84 47.57
N ASP A 36 -28.84 0.23 48.07
CA ASP A 36 -28.14 0.23 49.36
C ASP A 36 -28.82 1.11 50.43
N GLY A 37 -29.84 1.89 50.04
CA GLY A 37 -30.58 2.80 50.91
C GLY A 37 -29.81 4.06 51.29
N ILE A 38 -28.75 4.41 50.56
CA ILE A 38 -27.87 5.55 50.88
C ILE A 38 -28.32 6.79 50.10
N GLN A 39 -28.43 7.92 50.82
CA GLN A 39 -28.55 9.25 50.20
C GLN A 39 -27.15 9.81 49.89
N HIS A 40 -26.83 9.97 48.61
CA HIS A 40 -25.62 10.63 48.16
C HIS A 40 -25.88 12.12 47.96
N ASP A 41 -25.19 12.99 48.72
CA ASP A 41 -25.36 14.44 48.65
C ASP A 41 -24.04 15.15 48.32
N TYR A 42 -23.94 15.66 47.10
CA TYR A 42 -22.79 16.42 46.61
C TYR A 42 -23.12 17.87 46.27
N THR A 43 -24.22 18.40 46.80
CA THR A 43 -24.68 19.79 46.55
C THR A 43 -23.70 20.87 47.00
N ARG A 44 -22.74 20.51 47.86
CA ARG A 44 -21.66 21.41 48.34
C ARG A 44 -20.49 21.53 47.37
N LYS A 45 -20.44 20.73 46.30
CA LYS A 45 -19.35 20.77 45.32
C LYS A 45 -19.52 21.97 44.39
N HIS A 46 -18.41 22.62 44.06
CA HIS A 46 -18.37 23.78 43.18
C HIS A 46 -17.70 23.43 41.83
N GLY A 47 -17.81 24.34 40.86
CA GLY A 47 -17.20 24.17 39.54
C GLY A 47 -18.10 23.49 38.49
N LEU A 48 -19.36 23.19 38.78
CA LEU A 48 -20.31 22.67 37.78
C LEU A 48 -20.72 23.78 36.81
N ILE A 49 -20.53 23.54 35.51
CA ILE A 49 -20.82 24.50 34.44
C ILE A 49 -22.11 24.15 33.69
N TYR A 50 -22.32 22.86 33.42
CA TYR A 50 -23.45 22.33 32.67
C TYR A 50 -23.70 20.86 33.02
N GLN A 51 -24.95 20.40 32.86
CA GLN A 51 -25.32 18.98 33.03
C GLN A 51 -26.59 18.64 32.24
N GLU A 52 -26.68 17.44 31.70
CA GLU A 52 -27.84 16.97 30.93
C GLU A 52 -27.85 15.43 30.79
N VAL A 53 -29.04 14.85 30.59
CA VAL A 53 -29.21 13.44 30.23
C VAL A 53 -29.75 13.32 28.81
N LEU A 54 -29.04 12.61 27.94
CA LEU A 54 -29.47 12.26 26.59
C LEU A 54 -29.92 10.80 26.53
N LEU A 55 -31.04 10.57 25.84
CA LEU A 55 -31.72 9.29 25.79
C LEU A 55 -31.86 8.85 24.34
N PRO A 56 -31.66 7.56 24.03
CA PRO A 56 -31.95 7.02 22.73
C PRO A 56 -33.48 6.86 22.56
N PRO A 57 -34.01 6.74 21.33
CA PRO A 57 -35.46 6.77 21.08
C PRO A 57 -36.27 5.70 21.82
N MET A 58 -35.68 4.55 22.14
CA MET A 58 -36.35 3.44 22.83
C MET A 58 -36.31 3.56 24.37
N ALA A 59 -35.56 4.50 24.94
CA ALA A 59 -35.48 4.66 26.39
C ALA A 59 -36.72 5.32 26.97
N SER A 60 -37.05 5.01 28.24
CA SER A 60 -38.17 5.66 28.93
C SER A 60 -37.92 7.17 29.05
N PRO A 61 -38.89 8.04 28.69
CA PRO A 61 -38.76 9.48 28.87
C PRO A 61 -38.53 9.90 30.34
N GLU A 62 -38.99 9.09 31.29
CA GLU A 62 -38.79 9.30 32.73
C GLU A 62 -37.30 9.29 33.12
N TRP A 63 -36.47 8.57 32.36
CA TRP A 63 -35.02 8.52 32.57
C TRP A 63 -34.29 9.81 32.18
N LYS A 64 -35.00 10.86 31.76
CA LYS A 64 -34.45 12.24 31.76
C LYS A 64 -34.14 12.69 33.18
N ASP A 65 -34.85 12.14 34.17
CA ASP A 65 -34.44 12.20 35.56
C ASP A 65 -33.31 11.20 35.84
N ARG A 66 -32.17 11.72 36.29
CA ARG A 66 -30.96 10.94 36.54
C ARG A 66 -31.08 9.99 37.73
N GLU A 67 -31.84 10.34 38.77
CA GLU A 67 -32.07 9.43 39.90
C GLU A 67 -32.88 8.21 39.43
N GLN A 68 -33.91 8.43 38.62
CA GLN A 68 -34.70 7.34 38.03
C GLN A 68 -33.89 6.45 37.09
N LEU A 69 -33.08 7.04 36.19
CA LEU A 69 -32.23 6.28 35.27
C LEU A 69 -31.26 5.36 36.03
N TRP A 70 -30.52 5.91 36.98
CA TRP A 70 -29.46 5.15 37.65
C TRP A 70 -29.99 4.14 38.66
N ASN A 71 -31.14 4.38 39.30
CA ASN A 71 -31.83 3.36 40.08
C ASN A 71 -32.39 2.23 39.20
N ALA A 72 -32.90 2.54 38.00
CA ALA A 72 -33.33 1.50 37.05
C ALA A 72 -32.15 0.62 36.60
N VAL A 73 -30.95 1.18 36.44
CA VAL A 73 -29.71 0.44 36.15
C VAL A 73 -29.31 -0.44 37.34
N GLU A 74 -29.28 0.10 38.56
CA GLU A 74 -28.95 -0.67 39.78
C GLU A 74 -29.90 -1.85 39.98
N ALA A 75 -31.20 -1.66 39.76
CA ALA A 75 -32.24 -2.69 39.86
C ALA A 75 -32.09 -3.81 38.82
N ALA A 76 -31.59 -3.50 37.62
CA ALA A 76 -31.34 -4.48 36.56
C ALA A 76 -30.13 -5.39 36.86
N GLU A 77 -29.25 -4.98 37.77
CA GLU A 77 -27.97 -5.62 38.07
C GLU A 77 -27.99 -6.44 39.36
N LYS A 78 -27.99 -7.77 39.22
CA LYS A 78 -28.32 -8.69 40.33
C LYS A 78 -27.14 -9.18 41.17
N THR A 79 -25.89 -9.00 40.74
CA THR A 79 -24.72 -9.58 41.42
C THR A 79 -23.85 -8.51 42.08
N LYS A 80 -23.14 -8.88 43.15
CA LYS A 80 -22.27 -7.95 43.91
C LYS A 80 -21.11 -7.35 43.11
N ASP A 81 -20.75 -7.98 41.99
CA ASP A 81 -19.65 -7.61 41.09
C ASP A 81 -20.14 -7.04 39.75
N SER A 82 -21.44 -6.70 39.64
CA SER A 82 -22.01 -6.10 38.45
C SER A 82 -21.26 -4.83 38.00
N ARG A 83 -21.05 -4.73 36.69
CA ARG A 83 -20.66 -3.50 35.99
C ARG A 83 -21.92 -2.69 35.73
N LEU A 84 -22.01 -1.51 36.33
CA LEU A 84 -23.22 -0.69 36.42
C LEU A 84 -23.25 0.35 35.30
N ALA A 85 -22.13 1.04 35.10
CA ALA A 85 -22.00 2.08 34.10
C ALA A 85 -20.57 2.15 33.55
N ARG A 86 -20.40 2.90 32.47
CA ARG A 86 -19.09 3.33 31.99
C ARG A 86 -18.97 4.83 32.10
N GLU A 87 -17.87 5.29 32.65
CA GLU A 87 -17.55 6.70 32.78
C GLU A 87 -16.44 7.06 31.80
N PHE A 88 -16.68 8.07 30.97
CA PHE A 88 -15.64 8.77 30.23
C PHE A 88 -15.34 10.10 30.91
N VAL A 89 -14.06 10.43 31.00
CA VAL A 89 -13.59 11.77 31.38
C VAL A 89 -12.82 12.34 30.21
N VAL A 90 -13.25 13.49 29.69
CA VAL A 90 -12.63 14.17 28.55
C VAL A 90 -12.20 15.57 28.93
N ALA A 91 -11.05 16.04 28.42
CA ALA A 91 -10.67 17.44 28.53
C ALA A 91 -11.32 18.25 27.40
N LEU A 92 -11.85 19.41 27.74
CA LEU A 92 -12.41 20.36 26.79
C LEU A 92 -11.36 21.44 26.46
N PRO A 93 -11.31 21.98 25.23
CA PRO A 93 -10.41 23.07 24.90
C PRO A 93 -10.75 24.34 25.70
N VAL A 94 -9.75 24.91 26.38
CA VAL A 94 -9.86 26.21 27.06
C VAL A 94 -10.01 27.37 26.07
N GLU A 95 -9.62 27.14 24.82
CA GLU A 95 -9.74 28.09 23.72
C GLU A 95 -11.18 28.28 23.24
N LEU A 96 -12.09 27.34 23.55
CA LEU A 96 -13.51 27.42 23.20
C LEU A 96 -14.32 28.10 24.31
N ASP A 97 -15.32 28.88 23.92
CA ASP A 97 -16.31 29.39 24.86
C ASP A 97 -17.21 28.26 25.41
N LYS A 98 -17.98 28.60 26.45
CA LYS A 98 -18.85 27.65 27.16
C LYS A 98 -19.88 26.99 26.24
N ASP A 99 -20.54 27.76 25.38
CA ASP A 99 -21.64 27.25 24.54
C ASP A 99 -21.09 26.37 23.42
N SER A 100 -19.95 26.75 22.83
CA SER A 100 -19.20 25.89 21.90
C SER A 100 -18.79 24.57 22.54
N ASN A 101 -18.30 24.59 23.79
CA ASN A 101 -17.95 23.38 24.53
C ASN A 101 -19.16 22.48 24.85
N ILE A 102 -20.31 23.07 25.19
CA ILE A 102 -21.57 22.33 25.38
C ILE A 102 -22.02 21.68 24.07
N SER A 103 -22.03 22.44 22.97
CA SER A 103 -22.43 21.96 21.65
C SER A 103 -21.54 20.81 21.18
N LEU A 104 -20.20 21.01 21.25
CA LEU A 104 -19.19 20.01 20.95
C LEU A 104 -19.45 18.68 21.70
N LEU A 105 -19.65 18.77 23.02
CA LEU A 105 -19.85 17.60 23.85
C LEU A 105 -21.17 16.89 23.55
N LYS A 106 -22.27 17.64 23.35
CA LYS A 106 -23.57 17.08 23.01
C LYS A 106 -23.54 16.35 21.68
N ASP A 107 -22.95 16.95 20.65
CA ASP A 107 -22.81 16.34 19.33
C ASP A 107 -21.98 15.07 19.38
N PHE A 108 -20.86 15.10 20.12
CA PHE A 108 -20.04 13.91 20.33
C PHE A 108 -20.83 12.80 21.02
N ILE A 109 -21.52 13.09 22.13
CA ILE A 109 -22.29 12.10 22.89
C ILE A 109 -23.43 11.53 22.06
N GLN A 110 -24.13 12.37 21.30
CA GLN A 110 -25.25 11.94 20.45
C GLN A 110 -24.77 10.92 19.43
N LYS A 111 -23.79 11.29 18.59
CA LYS A 111 -23.28 10.48 17.48
C LYS A 111 -22.60 9.18 17.94
N ASN A 112 -21.90 9.22 19.08
CA ASN A 112 -21.01 8.14 19.49
C ASN A 112 -21.57 7.21 20.57
N PHE A 113 -22.61 7.62 21.30
CA PHE A 113 -23.18 6.82 22.39
C PHE A 113 -24.69 6.68 22.27
N VAL A 114 -25.42 7.79 22.11
CA VAL A 114 -26.88 7.77 22.11
C VAL A 114 -27.43 7.11 20.86
N ASP A 115 -26.89 7.41 19.69
CA ASP A 115 -27.28 6.77 18.42
C ASP A 115 -26.93 5.28 18.39
N MET A 116 -25.98 4.83 19.22
CA MET A 116 -25.68 3.42 19.44
C MET A 116 -26.65 2.73 20.41
N GLY A 117 -27.58 3.46 21.03
CA GLY A 117 -28.60 2.94 21.94
C GLY A 117 -28.27 3.05 23.43
N MET A 118 -27.25 3.82 23.81
CA MET A 118 -26.92 4.07 25.22
C MET A 118 -27.66 5.29 25.77
N CYS A 119 -28.17 5.21 26.99
CA CYS A 119 -28.47 6.44 27.76
C CYS A 119 -27.16 7.05 28.26
N ALA A 120 -27.05 8.38 28.17
CA ALA A 120 -25.87 9.15 28.53
C ALA A 120 -26.21 10.30 29.49
N ASP A 121 -25.67 10.29 30.70
CA ASP A 121 -25.73 11.38 31.67
C ASP A 121 -24.37 12.07 31.69
N PHE A 122 -24.32 13.39 31.49
CA PHE A 122 -23.03 14.09 31.44
C PHE A 122 -23.05 15.41 32.20
N ALA A 123 -21.86 15.83 32.64
CA ALA A 123 -21.65 17.08 33.34
C ALA A 123 -20.29 17.69 32.98
N ILE A 124 -20.26 19.01 32.76
CA ILE A 124 -19.06 19.81 32.50
C ILE A 124 -18.64 20.50 33.80
N HIS A 125 -17.35 20.38 34.13
CA HIS A 125 -16.73 20.98 35.31
C HIS A 125 -15.58 21.89 34.91
N ASP A 126 -15.44 23.00 35.62
CA ASP A 126 -14.26 23.86 35.61
C ASP A 126 -14.14 24.55 36.97
N THR A 127 -13.22 24.08 37.81
CA THR A 127 -13.12 24.54 39.22
C THR A 127 -12.22 25.76 39.36
N ASP A 128 -11.15 25.85 38.58
CA ASP A 128 -10.12 26.89 38.66
C ASP A 128 -9.96 27.71 37.36
N GLY A 129 -10.79 27.47 36.34
CA GLY A 129 -10.79 28.23 35.09
C GLY A 129 -9.71 27.79 34.10
N HIS A 130 -9.00 26.70 34.38
CA HIS A 130 -7.81 26.29 33.63
C HIS A 130 -7.88 24.86 33.08
N ASN A 131 -8.87 24.07 33.53
CA ASN A 131 -9.01 22.68 33.12
C ASN A 131 -10.48 22.27 32.99
N PRO A 132 -11.20 22.84 32.01
CA PRO A 132 -12.55 22.42 31.70
C PRO A 132 -12.54 20.96 31.25
N HIS A 133 -13.34 20.13 31.90
CA HIS A 133 -13.44 18.70 31.61
C HIS A 133 -14.88 18.24 31.78
N ALA A 134 -15.23 17.15 31.09
CA ALA A 134 -16.56 16.56 31.20
C ALA A 134 -16.49 15.12 31.72
N HIS A 135 -17.43 14.79 32.60
CA HIS A 135 -17.76 13.42 32.97
C HIS A 135 -18.96 12.97 32.13
N ILE A 136 -18.88 11.79 31.51
CA ILE A 136 -19.94 11.20 30.69
C ILE A 136 -20.19 9.79 31.22
N LEU A 137 -21.35 9.55 31.80
CA LEU A 137 -21.76 8.29 32.39
C LEU A 137 -22.76 7.58 31.46
N LEU A 138 -22.38 6.39 31.00
CA LEU A 138 -23.10 5.62 30.00
C LEU A 138 -23.64 4.32 30.57
N THR A 139 -24.86 3.99 30.16
CA THR A 139 -25.45 2.67 30.39
C THR A 139 -24.65 1.58 29.66
N VAL A 140 -24.52 0.40 30.28
CA VAL A 140 -23.75 -0.74 29.73
C VAL A 140 -24.64 -1.92 29.31
N ARG A 141 -25.96 -1.73 29.34
CA ARG A 141 -26.95 -2.68 28.87
C ARG A 141 -27.68 -2.11 27.65
N PRO A 142 -27.77 -2.86 26.55
CA PRO A 142 -28.61 -2.50 25.43
C PRO A 142 -30.09 -2.52 25.83
N LEU A 143 -30.92 -1.78 25.10
CA LEU A 143 -32.37 -1.77 25.25
C LEU A 143 -33.04 -2.55 24.12
N ASN A 144 -34.17 -3.17 24.42
CA ASN A 144 -35.09 -3.68 23.41
C ASN A 144 -35.90 -2.52 22.82
N GLU A 145 -36.57 -2.75 21.69
CA GLU A 145 -37.45 -1.75 21.05
C GLU A 145 -38.57 -1.24 21.96
N ASN A 146 -39.00 -2.06 22.92
CA ASN A 146 -40.01 -1.71 23.93
C ASN A 146 -39.43 -1.01 25.18
N GLY A 147 -38.15 -0.64 25.18
CA GLY A 147 -37.48 0.06 26.28
C GLY A 147 -37.09 -0.80 27.48
N THR A 148 -37.20 -2.12 27.39
CA THR A 148 -36.71 -3.03 28.45
C THR A 148 -35.23 -3.38 28.28
N TRP A 149 -34.51 -3.61 29.40
CA TRP A 149 -33.10 -3.99 29.37
C TRP A 149 -32.85 -5.35 28.73
N GLN A 150 -31.88 -5.42 27.82
CA GLN A 150 -31.33 -6.68 27.33
C GLN A 150 -30.37 -7.32 28.35
N TYR A 151 -30.13 -8.62 28.17
CA TYR A 151 -29.07 -9.32 28.87
C TYR A 151 -27.70 -8.99 28.24
N LYS A 152 -26.70 -8.70 29.08
CA LYS A 152 -25.30 -8.50 28.65
C LYS A 152 -24.64 -9.78 28.16
N THR A 153 -25.09 -10.92 28.68
CA THR A 153 -24.58 -12.25 28.35
C THR A 153 -25.73 -13.24 28.29
N GLU A 154 -25.62 -14.21 27.39
CA GLU A 154 -26.51 -15.37 27.34
C GLU A 154 -25.74 -16.62 27.79
N LYS A 155 -26.43 -17.53 28.49
CA LYS A 155 -25.81 -18.78 28.93
C LYS A 155 -25.45 -19.65 27.72
N GLU A 156 -24.18 -20.04 27.64
CA GLU A 156 -23.66 -20.89 26.59
C GLU A 156 -23.21 -22.24 27.14
N TYR A 157 -23.79 -23.31 26.61
CA TYR A 157 -23.54 -24.70 27.00
C TYR A 157 -22.40 -25.30 26.19
N LEU A 158 -21.39 -25.84 26.86
CA LEU A 158 -20.26 -26.50 26.22
C LEU A 158 -20.64 -27.95 25.91
N CYS A 159 -21.01 -28.19 24.67
CA CYS A 159 -21.43 -29.49 24.15
C CYS A 159 -20.27 -30.18 23.45
N ILE A 160 -20.33 -31.50 23.31
CA ILE A 160 -19.28 -32.27 22.64
C ILE A 160 -19.89 -33.20 21.59
N LYS A 161 -19.18 -33.39 20.47
CA LYS A 161 -19.49 -34.36 19.41
C LYS A 161 -18.17 -34.85 18.81
N ASN A 162 -18.00 -36.16 18.66
CA ASN A 162 -16.81 -36.77 18.06
C ASN A 162 -15.46 -36.28 18.66
N GLY A 163 -15.44 -35.94 19.96
CA GLY A 163 -14.25 -35.42 20.64
C GLY A 163 -14.02 -33.92 20.53
N GLU A 164 -14.81 -33.18 19.74
CA GLU A 164 -14.75 -31.73 19.60
C GLU A 164 -15.74 -31.04 20.56
N GLU A 165 -15.30 -30.02 21.30
CA GLU A 165 -16.14 -29.22 22.20
C GLU A 165 -16.55 -27.88 21.56
N LYS A 166 -17.85 -27.56 21.59
CA LYS A 166 -18.40 -26.31 21.04
C LYS A 166 -19.51 -25.73 21.92
N GLY A 167 -19.57 -24.40 22.00
CA GLY A 167 -20.58 -23.65 22.75
C GLY A 167 -21.88 -23.43 21.96
N PHE A 168 -23.02 -23.61 22.63
CA PHE A 168 -24.35 -23.31 22.07
C PHE A 168 -25.24 -22.58 23.07
N THR A 169 -26.00 -21.59 22.62
CA THR A 169 -27.05 -20.97 23.44
C THR A 169 -28.22 -21.94 23.68
N ALA A 170 -29.15 -21.57 24.55
CA ALA A 170 -30.35 -22.38 24.78
C ALA A 170 -31.17 -22.56 23.50
N THR A 171 -31.25 -21.52 22.68
CA THR A 171 -31.98 -21.51 21.41
C THR A 171 -31.28 -22.39 20.37
N GLU A 172 -29.97 -22.24 20.21
CA GLU A 172 -29.16 -23.00 19.24
C GLU A 172 -29.10 -24.49 19.57
N PHE A 173 -29.04 -24.83 20.85
CA PHE A 173 -28.86 -26.21 21.28
C PHE A 173 -29.97 -27.14 20.77
N LYS A 174 -31.20 -26.65 20.56
CA LYS A 174 -32.30 -27.48 20.01
C LYS A 174 -31.98 -28.02 18.62
N ALA A 175 -31.30 -27.25 17.79
CA ALA A 175 -30.85 -27.69 16.47
C ALA A 175 -29.58 -28.55 16.59
N ALA A 176 -28.59 -28.08 17.35
CA ALA A 176 -27.33 -28.79 17.55
C ALA A 176 -27.52 -30.21 18.13
N GLN A 177 -28.51 -30.38 19.01
CA GLN A 177 -28.87 -31.68 19.56
C GLN A 177 -29.34 -32.67 18.49
N LYS A 178 -30.10 -32.21 17.49
CA LYS A 178 -30.52 -33.06 16.35
C LYS A 178 -29.32 -33.47 15.50
N ASP A 179 -28.30 -32.61 15.44
CA ASP A 179 -27.05 -32.88 14.75
C ASP A 179 -26.08 -33.73 15.59
N GLY A 180 -26.51 -34.26 16.74
CA GLY A 180 -25.72 -35.18 17.57
C GLY A 180 -24.78 -34.49 18.56
N TRP A 181 -24.94 -33.20 18.84
CA TRP A 181 -24.21 -32.53 19.92
C TRP A 181 -24.87 -32.81 21.28
N GLU A 182 -24.06 -33.21 22.26
CA GLU A 182 -24.55 -33.50 23.60
C GLU A 182 -23.98 -32.54 24.65
N LYS A 183 -24.83 -32.08 25.56
CA LYS A 183 -24.39 -31.36 26.75
C LYS A 183 -23.54 -32.25 27.64
N GLN A 184 -22.52 -31.66 28.24
CA GLN A 184 -21.69 -32.33 29.23
C GLN A 184 -22.20 -32.05 30.64
N TYR A 185 -22.18 -33.06 31.50
CA TYR A 185 -22.52 -32.93 32.92
C TYR A 185 -21.38 -33.47 33.77
N ARG A 186 -21.40 -33.16 35.06
CA ARG A 186 -20.38 -33.64 35.99
C ARG A 186 -20.77 -35.03 36.50
N TYR A 187 -19.87 -36.00 36.36
CA TYR A 187 -20.02 -37.38 36.81
C TYR A 187 -18.90 -37.75 37.78
N LYS A 188 -19.16 -38.75 38.63
CA LYS A 188 -18.16 -39.29 39.57
C LYS A 188 -17.53 -40.56 38.99
N VAL A 189 -16.23 -40.48 38.69
CA VAL A 189 -15.41 -41.61 38.20
C VAL A 189 -14.40 -41.96 39.28
N GLY A 190 -14.74 -42.94 40.13
CA GLY A 190 -13.98 -43.25 41.33
C GLY A 190 -13.90 -42.06 42.29
N LYS A 191 -12.68 -41.53 42.52
CA LYS A 191 -12.44 -40.32 43.35
C LYS A 191 -12.42 -39.02 42.53
N LYS A 192 -12.46 -39.07 41.20
CA LYS A 192 -12.37 -37.89 40.32
C LYS A 192 -13.76 -37.44 39.86
N LYS A 193 -13.91 -36.13 39.64
CA LYS A 193 -15.12 -35.52 39.04
C LYS A 193 -14.80 -35.11 37.61
N VAL A 194 -15.49 -35.67 36.63
CA VAL A 194 -15.18 -35.50 35.20
C VAL A 194 -16.41 -35.03 34.45
N TYR A 195 -16.22 -34.15 33.46
CA TYR A 195 -17.27 -33.77 32.52
C TYR A 195 -17.34 -34.78 31.38
N MET A 196 -18.54 -35.27 31.07
CA MET A 196 -18.81 -36.14 29.92
C MET A 196 -20.29 -36.04 29.50
N THR A 197 -20.63 -36.61 28.35
CA THR A 197 -22.03 -36.67 27.87
C THR A 197 -22.83 -37.70 28.65
N ALA A 198 -24.17 -37.60 28.57
CA ALA A 198 -25.04 -38.60 29.17
C ALA A 198 -24.86 -39.97 28.52
N SER A 199 -24.69 -40.03 27.20
CA SER A 199 -24.48 -41.29 26.47
C SER A 199 -23.19 -42.00 26.92
N VAL A 200 -22.07 -41.28 27.00
CA VAL A 200 -20.78 -41.84 27.47
C VAL A 200 -20.85 -42.28 28.94
N ALA A 201 -21.56 -41.54 29.78
CA ALA A 201 -21.72 -41.91 31.18
C ALA A 201 -22.59 -43.18 31.33
N GLN A 202 -23.64 -43.32 30.53
CA GLN A 202 -24.51 -44.48 30.53
C GLN A 202 -23.77 -45.75 30.09
N GLU A 203 -22.97 -45.69 29.03
CA GLU A 203 -22.11 -46.79 28.58
C GLU A 203 -21.14 -47.27 29.67
N LYS A 204 -20.66 -46.35 30.51
CA LYS A 204 -19.68 -46.63 31.57
C LYS A 204 -20.30 -46.85 32.96
N GLY A 205 -21.63 -46.77 33.08
CA GLY A 205 -22.34 -46.95 34.35
C GLY A 205 -22.03 -45.89 35.41
N TYR A 206 -21.83 -44.63 35.02
CA TYR A 206 -21.52 -43.55 35.97
C TYR A 206 -22.75 -42.71 36.34
N ASP A 207 -22.87 -42.40 37.64
CA ASP A 207 -23.92 -41.52 38.15
C ASP A 207 -23.58 -40.04 38.01
N ARG A 208 -24.57 -39.29 37.53
CA ARG A 208 -24.52 -37.82 37.42
C ARG A 208 -24.60 -37.21 38.81
N ILE A 209 -23.66 -36.33 39.13
CA ILE A 209 -23.61 -35.64 40.43
C ILE A 209 -24.15 -34.20 40.39
N ASP A 210 -24.31 -33.64 39.19
CA ASP A 210 -24.82 -32.28 39.00
C ASP A 210 -25.78 -32.23 37.80
N LYS A 211 -26.95 -31.61 38.00
CA LYS A 211 -27.95 -31.40 36.95
C LYS A 211 -27.62 -30.21 36.04
N HIS A 212 -26.67 -29.37 36.43
CA HIS A 212 -26.24 -28.21 35.66
C HIS A 212 -25.18 -28.63 34.65
N PRO A 213 -25.45 -28.46 33.34
CA PRO A 213 -24.47 -28.78 32.31
C PRO A 213 -23.26 -27.85 32.38
N LYS A 214 -22.12 -28.32 31.86
CA LYS A 214 -20.93 -27.51 31.62
C LYS A 214 -21.32 -26.30 30.77
N SER A 215 -20.96 -25.10 31.24
CA SER A 215 -21.17 -23.85 30.51
C SER A 215 -19.88 -23.03 30.50
N SER A 216 -19.77 -22.10 29.55
CA SER A 216 -18.68 -21.13 29.59
C SER A 216 -18.77 -20.26 30.86
N ARG A 217 -17.63 -19.77 31.34
CA ARG A 217 -17.53 -19.04 32.62
C ARG A 217 -18.36 -17.75 32.64
N TYR A 218 -18.40 -17.03 31.52
CA TYR A 218 -19.06 -15.74 31.40
C TYR A 218 -20.27 -15.74 30.45
N GLY A 219 -20.63 -16.91 29.91
CA GLY A 219 -21.61 -16.98 28.83
C GLY A 219 -21.10 -16.38 27.52
N ARG A 220 -21.95 -16.39 26.50
CA ARG A 220 -21.73 -15.67 25.26
C ARG A 220 -22.10 -14.20 25.48
N GLN A 221 -21.23 -13.28 25.08
CA GLN A 221 -21.53 -11.85 25.19
C GLN A 221 -22.65 -11.47 24.23
N ASN A 222 -23.49 -10.52 24.65
CA ASN A 222 -24.42 -9.86 23.73
C ASN A 222 -23.59 -9.06 22.72
N PRO A 223 -23.79 -9.21 21.39
CA PRO A 223 -22.94 -8.57 20.39
C PRO A 223 -22.85 -7.04 20.53
N ILE A 224 -23.94 -6.38 20.91
CA ILE A 224 -23.97 -4.92 21.14
C ILE A 224 -23.13 -4.58 22.37
N SER A 225 -23.32 -5.33 23.47
CA SER A 225 -22.51 -5.13 24.68
C SER A 225 -21.04 -5.43 24.42
N GLU A 226 -20.73 -6.48 23.65
CA GLU A 226 -19.38 -6.86 23.28
C GLU A 226 -18.70 -5.75 22.48
N GLN A 227 -19.35 -5.26 21.42
CA GLN A 227 -18.88 -4.13 20.63
C GLN A 227 -18.59 -2.92 21.51
N TRP A 228 -19.54 -2.52 22.35
CA TRP A 228 -19.32 -1.37 23.25
C TRP A 228 -18.11 -1.58 24.14
N ASN A 229 -17.79 -2.81 24.55
CA ASN A 229 -16.68 -3.13 25.45
C ASN A 229 -15.38 -3.53 24.75
N SER A 230 -15.31 -3.43 23.42
CA SER A 230 -14.12 -3.81 22.67
C SER A 230 -13.05 -2.71 22.65
N ASP A 231 -11.80 -3.12 22.50
CA ASP A 231 -10.67 -2.17 22.39
C ASP A 231 -10.75 -1.39 21.08
N GLU A 232 -11.23 -2.01 20.00
CA GLU A 232 -11.46 -1.37 18.70
C GLU A 232 -12.47 -0.23 18.81
N GLN A 233 -13.58 -0.46 19.50
CA GLN A 233 -14.60 0.57 19.70
C GLN A 233 -14.07 1.72 20.57
N LEU A 234 -13.22 1.43 21.56
CA LEU A 234 -12.53 2.45 22.34
C LEU A 234 -11.61 3.31 21.46
N CYS A 235 -10.83 2.71 20.56
CA CYS A 235 -10.01 3.43 19.60
C CYS A 235 -10.85 4.33 18.68
N ILE A 236 -12.00 3.84 18.19
CA ILE A 236 -12.94 4.64 17.39
C ILE A 236 -13.43 5.86 18.17
N TRP A 237 -13.90 5.68 19.40
CA TRP A 237 -14.36 6.83 20.19
C TRP A 237 -13.26 7.83 20.52
N ARG A 238 -12.02 7.34 20.74
CA ARG A 238 -10.86 8.20 20.96
C ARG A 238 -10.55 9.06 19.73
N ALA A 239 -10.60 8.46 18.54
CA ALA A 239 -10.43 9.16 17.27
C ALA A 239 -11.55 10.19 17.05
N ASN A 240 -12.81 9.75 17.17
CA ASN A 240 -13.96 10.62 16.98
C ASN A 240 -13.97 11.81 17.95
N TRP A 241 -13.45 11.64 19.17
CA TRP A 241 -13.29 12.76 20.12
C TRP A 241 -12.28 13.79 19.59
N ALA A 242 -11.10 13.35 19.14
CA ALA A 242 -10.12 14.25 18.55
C ALA A 242 -10.68 14.96 17.31
N ASP A 243 -11.35 14.23 16.43
CA ASP A 243 -11.92 14.78 15.19
C ASP A 243 -12.99 15.83 15.49
N THR A 244 -13.95 15.52 16.38
CA THR A 244 -15.03 16.46 16.74
C THR A 244 -14.46 17.73 17.39
N VAL A 245 -13.44 17.60 18.25
CA VAL A 245 -12.76 18.76 18.86
C VAL A 245 -12.05 19.59 17.79
N ASN A 246 -11.30 18.95 16.89
CA ASN A 246 -10.57 19.64 15.81
C ASN A 246 -11.52 20.37 14.84
N GLU A 247 -12.65 19.75 14.49
CA GLU A 247 -13.71 20.38 13.70
C GLU A 247 -14.26 21.63 14.39
N MET A 248 -14.53 21.55 15.71
CA MET A 248 -15.03 22.70 16.47
C MET A 248 -14.00 23.81 16.61
N LEU A 249 -12.72 23.49 16.82
CA LEU A 249 -11.62 24.46 16.85
C LEU A 249 -11.49 25.17 15.49
N ALA A 250 -11.52 24.41 14.39
CA ALA A 250 -11.46 24.96 13.03
C ALA A 250 -12.67 25.85 12.71
N HIS A 251 -13.88 25.44 13.08
CA HIS A 251 -15.10 26.23 12.90
C HIS A 251 -15.03 27.59 13.62
N ASN A 252 -14.39 27.63 14.80
CA ASN A 252 -14.14 28.84 15.57
C ASN A 252 -12.85 29.59 15.15
N GLN A 253 -12.22 29.19 14.03
CA GLN A 253 -11.00 29.80 13.48
C GLN A 253 -9.80 29.79 14.47
N ILE A 254 -9.75 28.77 15.33
CA ILE A 254 -8.69 28.61 16.32
C ILE A 254 -7.59 27.73 15.73
N ASN A 255 -6.37 28.27 15.62
CA ASN A 255 -5.21 27.55 15.11
C ASN A 255 -4.60 26.62 16.18
N ALA A 256 -5.36 25.59 16.57
CA ALA A 256 -4.95 24.52 17.45
C ALA A 256 -5.56 23.20 17.00
N SER A 257 -4.88 22.09 17.26
CA SER A 257 -5.40 20.76 17.01
C SER A 257 -4.91 19.78 18.08
N ILE A 258 -5.64 18.69 18.22
CA ILE A 258 -5.33 17.59 19.13
C ILE A 258 -5.27 16.27 18.35
N ASP A 259 -4.47 15.32 18.83
CA ASP A 259 -4.39 13.97 18.25
C ASP A 259 -4.53 12.94 19.38
N HIS A 260 -5.33 11.90 19.14
CA HIS A 260 -5.61 10.84 20.09
C HIS A 260 -4.49 9.78 20.17
N ARG A 261 -3.66 9.70 19.13
CA ARG A 261 -2.58 8.73 18.95
C ARG A 261 -1.38 9.11 19.79
N SER A 262 -0.59 8.11 20.19
CA SER A 262 0.68 8.38 20.86
C SER A 262 1.67 9.05 19.90
N PHE A 263 2.72 9.69 20.43
CA PHE A 263 3.80 10.23 19.58
C PHE A 263 4.42 9.15 18.69
N ALA A 264 4.60 7.93 19.22
CA ALA A 264 5.10 6.80 18.45
C ALA A 264 4.21 6.46 17.26
N ASP A 265 2.89 6.40 17.47
CA ASP A 265 1.90 6.10 16.40
C ASP A 265 1.78 7.23 15.38
N GLN A 266 2.13 8.47 15.76
CA GLN A 266 2.23 9.61 14.86
C GLN A 266 3.55 9.65 14.09
N GLY A 267 4.51 8.77 14.40
CA GLY A 267 5.88 8.83 13.86
C GLY A 267 6.72 9.98 14.43
N ILE A 268 6.26 10.58 15.53
CA ILE A 268 6.96 11.63 16.25
C ILE A 268 8.01 10.97 17.15
N THR A 269 9.28 11.27 16.88
CA THR A 269 10.41 10.74 17.64
C THR A 269 10.72 11.53 18.92
N GLU A 270 9.99 12.62 19.16
CA GLU A 270 10.11 13.41 20.37
C GLU A 270 9.59 12.66 21.59
N GLN A 271 10.10 13.01 22.76
CA GLN A 271 9.64 12.43 24.02
C GLN A 271 8.41 13.22 24.53
N PRO A 272 7.31 12.55 24.90
CA PRO A 272 6.15 13.22 25.47
C PRO A 272 6.43 13.66 26.91
N THR A 273 5.93 14.82 27.31
CA THR A 273 5.97 15.29 28.70
C THR A 273 5.10 14.43 29.63
N ILE A 274 5.46 14.37 30.91
CA ILE A 274 4.72 13.65 31.94
C ILE A 274 3.71 14.55 32.67
N HIS A 275 2.63 13.95 33.20
CA HIS A 275 1.64 14.68 33.98
C HIS A 275 2.19 15.13 35.35
N GLU A 276 2.31 16.44 35.53
CA GLU A 276 2.90 17.06 36.72
C GLU A 276 2.03 16.84 37.98
N GLY A 277 0.72 17.04 37.85
CA GLY A 277 -0.25 16.97 38.94
C GLY A 277 -0.26 18.21 39.84
N TYR A 278 -1.38 18.42 40.54
CA TYR A 278 -1.63 19.62 41.35
C TYR A 278 -0.59 19.86 42.45
N ILE A 279 -0.08 18.80 43.07
CA ILE A 279 0.93 18.90 44.14
C ILE A 279 2.23 19.51 43.60
N ALA A 280 2.71 19.03 42.45
CA ALA A 280 3.94 19.54 41.83
C ALA A 280 3.79 21.01 41.44
N GLN A 281 2.66 21.38 40.83
CA GLN A 281 2.38 22.78 40.46
C GLN A 281 2.29 23.72 41.67
N ASN A 282 1.69 23.26 42.77
CA ASN A 282 1.63 24.04 44.00
C ASN A 282 3.01 24.20 44.68
N MET A 283 3.90 23.21 44.55
CA MET A 283 5.28 23.34 45.04
C MET A 283 6.04 24.42 44.25
N GLU A 284 5.92 24.42 42.93
CA GLU A 284 6.52 25.43 42.05
C GLU A 284 5.98 26.84 42.33
N LYS A 285 4.67 27.00 42.56
CA LYS A 285 4.06 28.28 42.97
C LYS A 285 4.62 28.82 44.29
N LYS A 286 5.17 27.95 45.14
CA LYS A 286 5.83 28.32 46.41
C LYS A 286 7.35 28.49 46.25
N GLY A 287 7.87 28.46 45.02
CA GLY A 287 9.28 28.61 44.71
C GLY A 287 10.12 27.35 44.97
N MET A 288 9.51 26.18 45.14
CA MET A 288 10.20 24.89 45.29
C MET A 288 10.21 24.14 43.96
N ILE A 289 11.36 23.57 43.58
CA ILE A 289 11.48 22.77 42.36
C ILE A 289 10.81 21.41 42.58
N ALA A 290 9.88 21.05 41.70
CA ALA A 290 9.27 19.73 41.71
C ALA A 290 9.95 18.83 40.68
N ASP A 291 10.33 17.61 41.08
CA ASP A 291 11.03 16.64 40.22
C ASP A 291 10.32 16.43 38.86
N ARG A 292 8.99 16.37 38.86
CA ARG A 292 8.19 16.18 37.63
C ARG A 292 8.26 17.38 36.69
N CYS A 293 8.31 18.60 37.24
CA CYS A 293 8.42 19.83 36.46
C CYS A 293 9.84 19.96 35.87
N GLU A 294 10.86 19.53 36.61
CA GLU A 294 12.25 19.45 36.11
C GLU A 294 12.39 18.44 34.96
N ILE A 295 11.80 17.24 35.10
CA ILE A 295 11.77 16.24 34.01
C ILE A 295 11.12 16.81 32.75
N ASN A 296 10.00 17.53 32.87
CA ASN A 296 9.35 18.16 31.72
C ASN A 296 10.20 19.28 31.10
N ARG A 297 10.96 20.03 31.89
CA ARG A 297 11.93 21.02 31.37
C ARG A 297 13.03 20.33 30.56
N GLN A 298 13.58 19.23 31.06
CA GLN A 298 14.58 18.44 30.34
C GLN A 298 14.03 17.86 29.03
N ILE A 299 12.85 17.23 29.06
CA ILE A 299 12.19 16.68 27.87
C ILE A 299 12.03 17.75 26.79
N ARG A 300 11.61 18.97 27.16
CA ARG A 300 11.46 20.08 26.21
C ARG A 300 12.80 20.51 25.61
N ALA A 301 13.86 20.57 26.40
CA ALA A 301 15.21 20.89 25.93
C ALA A 301 15.75 19.81 24.97
N ASP A 302 15.58 18.54 25.31
CA ASP A 302 16.02 17.41 24.47
C ASP A 302 15.27 17.38 23.13
N ASN A 303 13.96 17.60 23.15
CA ASN A 303 13.15 17.67 21.93
C ASN A 303 13.58 18.83 21.03
N GLN A 304 13.94 19.99 21.60
CA GLN A 304 14.48 21.11 20.84
C GLN A 304 15.80 20.71 20.16
N MET A 305 16.74 20.12 20.90
CA MET A 305 18.02 19.68 20.34
C MET A 305 17.83 18.64 19.22
N LEU A 306 16.88 17.72 19.37
CA LEU A 306 16.57 16.72 18.35
C LEU A 306 16.08 17.36 17.05
N ARG A 307 15.23 18.39 17.12
CA ARG A 307 14.76 19.13 15.94
C ARG A 307 15.91 19.83 15.22
N GLU A 308 16.77 20.50 15.98
CA GLU A 308 17.96 21.17 15.44
C GLU A 308 18.90 20.20 14.74
N LEU A 309 19.17 19.04 15.36
CA LEU A 309 20.02 18.01 14.78
C LEU A 309 19.43 17.44 13.48
N LYS A 310 18.13 17.14 13.45
CA LYS A 310 17.45 16.67 12.23
C LYS A 310 17.57 17.67 11.08
N ALA A 311 17.37 18.96 11.36
CA ALA A 311 17.50 20.01 10.36
C ALA A 311 18.93 20.10 9.81
N GLN A 312 19.95 19.92 10.66
CA GLN A 312 21.35 19.89 10.23
C GLN A 312 21.67 18.66 9.36
N VAL A 313 21.19 17.48 9.75
CA VAL A 313 21.38 16.24 8.97
C VAL A 313 20.75 16.36 7.58
N GLU A 314 19.53 16.90 7.48
CA GLU A 314 18.86 17.12 6.20
C GLU A 314 19.67 18.07 5.30
N LYS A 315 20.16 19.17 5.87
CA LYS A 315 21.01 20.14 5.16
C LYS A 315 22.30 19.47 4.64
N LEU A 316 22.94 18.63 5.43
CA LEU A 316 24.14 17.89 5.04
C LEU A 316 23.84 16.85 3.96
N ALA A 317 22.74 16.10 4.07
CA ALA A 317 22.33 15.12 3.07
C ALA A 317 22.09 15.79 1.70
N GLN A 318 21.43 16.96 1.70
CA GLN A 318 21.21 17.75 0.50
C GLN A 318 22.51 18.30 -0.08
N ALA A 319 23.46 18.71 0.76
CA ALA A 319 24.78 19.17 0.32
C ALA A 319 25.60 18.04 -0.33
N VAL A 320 25.56 16.82 0.22
CA VAL A 320 26.22 15.64 -0.36
C VAL A 320 25.61 15.29 -1.72
N LYS A 321 24.28 15.31 -1.84
CA LYS A 321 23.58 15.05 -3.11
C LYS A 321 23.96 16.06 -4.21
N ASN A 322 24.24 17.30 -3.83
CA ASN A 322 24.66 18.37 -4.73
C ASN A 322 26.18 18.44 -4.94
N SER A 323 26.95 17.48 -4.42
CA SER A 323 28.40 17.47 -4.60
C SER A 323 28.78 17.13 -6.05
N ILE A 324 29.85 17.78 -6.53
CA ILE A 324 30.35 17.61 -7.90
C ILE A 324 30.64 16.15 -8.28
N PRO A 325 31.25 15.30 -7.43
CA PRO A 325 31.46 13.88 -7.76
C PRO A 325 30.17 13.11 -8.00
N VAL A 326 29.12 13.34 -7.19
CA VAL A 326 27.83 12.66 -7.33
C VAL A 326 27.12 13.11 -8.61
N ILE A 327 27.17 14.41 -8.93
CA ILE A 327 26.62 14.95 -10.19
C ILE A 327 27.37 14.35 -11.39
N ALA A 328 28.71 14.32 -11.34
CA ALA A 328 29.54 13.74 -12.40
C ALA A 328 29.22 12.26 -12.67
N GLU A 329 29.15 11.43 -11.62
CA GLU A 329 28.80 10.01 -11.73
C GLU A 329 27.38 9.82 -12.29
N THR A 330 26.43 10.64 -11.86
CA THR A 330 25.04 10.60 -12.35
C THR A 330 25.00 10.94 -13.85
N MET A 331 25.70 12.00 -14.26
CA MET A 331 25.78 12.40 -15.67
C MET A 331 26.42 11.33 -16.55
N GLU A 332 27.52 10.71 -16.13
CA GLU A 332 28.17 9.63 -16.91
C GLU A 332 27.31 8.35 -16.94
N THR A 333 26.54 8.08 -15.89
CA THR A 333 25.55 6.98 -15.88
C THR A 333 24.45 7.22 -16.92
N ILE A 334 23.86 8.42 -16.93
CA ILE A 334 22.82 8.80 -17.89
C ILE A 334 23.39 8.76 -19.31
N ARG A 335 24.57 9.34 -19.54
CA ARG A 335 25.26 9.32 -20.84
C ARG A 335 25.48 7.89 -21.34
N ASN A 336 25.97 6.99 -20.49
CA ASN A 336 26.13 5.58 -20.87
C ASN A 336 24.81 4.92 -21.27
N HIS A 337 23.73 5.16 -20.51
CA HIS A 337 22.41 4.63 -20.83
C HIS A 337 21.89 5.17 -22.18
N MET A 338 22.13 6.46 -22.45
CA MET A 338 21.82 7.06 -23.75
C MET A 338 22.61 6.40 -24.89
N ILE A 339 23.92 6.16 -24.72
CA ILE A 339 24.75 5.52 -25.75
C ILE A 339 24.30 4.09 -26.00
N PHE A 340 23.96 3.36 -24.94
CA PHE A 340 23.41 2.01 -25.06
C PHE A 340 22.09 2.02 -25.85
N THR A 341 21.19 2.94 -25.52
CA THR A 341 19.91 3.13 -26.21
C THR A 341 20.10 3.51 -27.68
N GLN A 342 21.02 4.42 -27.97
CA GLN A 342 21.32 4.86 -29.34
C GLN A 342 21.98 3.73 -30.15
N TYR A 343 22.87 2.95 -29.53
CA TYR A 343 23.45 1.76 -30.16
C TYR A 343 22.36 0.75 -30.54
N HIS A 344 21.38 0.53 -29.66
CA HIS A 344 20.22 -0.32 -29.96
C HIS A 344 19.42 0.18 -31.17
N LEU A 345 19.16 1.49 -31.26
CA LEU A 345 18.48 2.09 -32.40
C LEU A 345 19.25 1.86 -33.71
N LEU A 346 20.55 2.13 -33.73
CA LEU A 346 21.41 1.88 -34.89
C LEU A 346 21.49 0.38 -35.26
N HIS A 347 21.39 -0.51 -34.27
CA HIS A 347 21.34 -1.95 -34.53
C HIS A 347 20.01 -2.37 -35.16
N ASN A 348 18.89 -1.83 -34.65
CA ASN A 348 17.57 -2.07 -35.21
C ASN A 348 17.47 -1.55 -36.64
N GLU A 349 18.03 -0.37 -36.93
CA GLU A 349 18.09 0.19 -38.28
C GLU A 349 18.80 -0.75 -39.26
N MET A 350 20.00 -1.22 -38.90
CA MET A 350 20.71 -2.23 -39.69
C MET A 350 19.87 -3.50 -39.91
N GLN A 351 19.18 -4.00 -38.88
CA GLN A 351 18.32 -5.17 -39.03
C GLN A 351 17.15 -4.92 -39.99
N LYS A 352 16.53 -3.74 -39.91
CA LYS A 352 15.47 -3.33 -40.84
C LYS A 352 15.99 -3.27 -42.26
N GLU A 353 17.15 -2.68 -42.53
CA GLU A 353 17.74 -2.63 -43.87
C GLU A 353 17.92 -4.03 -44.47
N VAL A 354 18.54 -4.94 -43.70
CA VAL A 354 18.74 -6.34 -44.14
C VAL A 354 17.41 -7.05 -44.43
N ILE A 355 16.38 -6.83 -43.60
CA ILE A 355 15.06 -7.40 -43.81
C ILE A 355 14.40 -6.81 -45.07
N HIS A 356 14.45 -5.49 -45.24
CA HIS A 356 13.87 -4.82 -46.42
C HIS A 356 14.53 -5.29 -47.71
N ASP A 357 15.86 -5.37 -47.76
CA ASP A 357 16.59 -5.88 -48.93
C ASP A 357 16.18 -7.31 -49.28
N TRP A 358 16.09 -8.18 -48.26
CA TRP A 358 15.62 -9.55 -48.44
C TRP A 358 14.17 -9.60 -48.93
N MET A 359 13.25 -8.82 -48.34
CA MET A 359 11.85 -8.79 -48.74
C MET A 359 11.66 -8.23 -50.15
N ASN A 360 12.38 -7.16 -50.50
CA ASN A 360 12.35 -6.54 -51.83
C ASN A 360 12.77 -7.52 -52.92
N HIS A 361 13.75 -8.38 -52.63
CA HIS A 361 14.17 -9.44 -53.55
C HIS A 361 13.06 -10.48 -53.81
N PHE A 362 12.39 -10.96 -52.75
CA PHE A 362 11.44 -12.09 -52.87
C PHE A 362 9.99 -11.71 -53.17
N ASN A 363 9.54 -10.52 -52.79
CA ASN A 363 8.18 -10.03 -53.02
C ASN A 363 7.69 -10.19 -54.47
N PRO A 364 8.43 -9.73 -55.52
CA PRO A 364 7.97 -9.88 -56.89
C PRO A 364 7.87 -11.36 -57.34
N ILE A 365 8.71 -12.23 -56.80
CA ILE A 365 8.73 -13.67 -57.14
C ILE A 365 7.53 -14.37 -56.51
N LEU A 366 7.26 -14.13 -55.22
CA LEU A 366 6.12 -14.70 -54.49
C LEU A 366 4.79 -14.27 -55.12
N ASN A 367 4.63 -12.99 -55.47
CA ASN A 367 3.41 -12.47 -56.11
C ASN A 367 3.15 -13.12 -57.47
N LYS A 368 4.20 -13.26 -58.30
CA LYS A 368 4.11 -13.95 -59.60
C LYS A 368 3.78 -15.42 -59.41
N TYR A 369 4.43 -16.10 -58.47
CA TYR A 369 4.20 -17.52 -58.19
C TYR A 369 2.75 -17.77 -57.75
N ASN A 370 2.23 -16.96 -56.81
CA ASN A 370 0.84 -17.08 -56.34
C ASN A 370 -0.17 -16.83 -57.48
N THR A 371 0.11 -15.86 -58.35
CA THR A 371 -0.72 -15.58 -59.54
C THR A 371 -0.74 -16.76 -60.50
N VAL A 372 0.43 -17.31 -60.84
CA VAL A 372 0.56 -18.49 -61.72
C VAL A 372 -0.12 -19.71 -61.09
N LYS A 373 0.07 -19.95 -59.80
CA LYS A 373 -0.58 -21.03 -59.06
C LYS A 373 -2.11 -20.92 -59.10
N LYS A 374 -2.66 -19.72 -58.96
CA LYS A 374 -4.11 -19.46 -59.06
C LYS A 374 -4.63 -19.71 -60.49
N LYS A 375 -3.93 -19.20 -61.51
CA LYS A 375 -4.26 -19.43 -62.92
C LYS A 375 -4.19 -20.91 -63.30
N LEU A 376 -3.14 -21.61 -62.87
CA LEU A 376 -2.96 -23.04 -63.08
C LEU A 376 -4.10 -23.84 -62.46
N LYS A 377 -4.50 -23.53 -61.22
CA LYS A 377 -5.65 -24.17 -60.58
C LYS A 377 -6.95 -23.94 -61.37
N ALA A 378 -7.20 -22.72 -61.84
CA ALA A 378 -8.38 -22.40 -62.64
C ALA A 378 -8.40 -23.17 -63.96
N LYS A 379 -7.28 -23.19 -64.69
CA LYS A 379 -7.15 -23.92 -65.96
C LYS A 379 -7.26 -25.44 -65.80
N VAL A 380 -6.71 -26.00 -64.73
CA VAL A 380 -6.91 -27.42 -64.39
C VAL A 380 -8.37 -27.74 -64.11
N THR A 381 -9.12 -26.83 -63.49
CA THR A 381 -10.58 -26.98 -63.30
C THR A 381 -11.34 -26.87 -64.62
N GLU A 382 -11.03 -25.86 -65.45
CA GLU A 382 -11.61 -25.69 -66.79
C GLU A 382 -11.43 -26.95 -67.65
N ARG A 383 -10.23 -27.55 -67.63
CA ARG A 383 -9.99 -28.83 -68.32
C ARG A 383 -10.86 -29.97 -67.81
N LYS A 384 -11.12 -30.03 -66.49
CA LYS A 384 -11.99 -31.06 -65.90
C LYS A 384 -13.44 -30.85 -66.35
N GLU A 385 -13.92 -29.60 -66.35
CA GLU A 385 -15.27 -29.25 -66.79
C GLU A 385 -15.49 -29.57 -68.28
N LEU A 386 -14.54 -29.19 -69.14
CA LEU A 386 -14.57 -29.51 -70.57
C LEU A 386 -14.55 -31.02 -70.84
N ASN A 387 -13.82 -31.81 -70.05
CA ASN A 387 -13.84 -33.27 -70.16
C ASN A 387 -15.22 -33.85 -69.77
N VAL A 388 -15.84 -33.33 -68.71
CA VAL A 388 -17.20 -33.74 -68.31
C VAL A 388 -18.24 -33.34 -69.37
N GLU A 389 -18.11 -32.16 -69.97
CA GLU A 389 -18.98 -31.72 -71.08
C GLU A 389 -18.81 -32.60 -72.32
N LYS A 390 -17.57 -32.99 -72.63
CA LYS A 390 -17.25 -33.93 -73.70
C LYS A 390 -17.85 -35.31 -73.45
N GLU A 391 -17.81 -35.84 -72.22
CA GLU A 391 -18.43 -37.12 -71.86
C GLU A 391 -19.96 -37.09 -71.97
N LYS A 392 -20.59 -35.95 -71.71
CA LYS A 392 -22.05 -35.75 -71.84
C LYS A 392 -22.53 -35.50 -73.27
N THR A 393 -21.61 -35.15 -74.19
CA THR A 393 -21.94 -34.86 -75.58
C THR A 393 -22.21 -36.17 -76.34
N SER A 394 -23.32 -36.22 -77.10
CA SER A 394 -23.69 -37.41 -77.88
C SER A 394 -22.66 -37.70 -78.99
N ILE A 395 -22.26 -38.97 -79.10
CA ILE A 395 -21.30 -39.49 -80.09
C ILE A 395 -21.72 -39.15 -81.54
N LEU A 396 -23.02 -38.92 -81.77
CA LEU A 396 -23.58 -38.56 -83.07
C LEU A 396 -23.40 -37.07 -83.44
N ASN A 397 -22.77 -36.25 -82.58
CA ASN A 397 -22.46 -34.84 -82.86
C ASN A 397 -20.94 -34.61 -83.05
N PRO A 398 -20.38 -34.99 -84.21
CA PRO A 398 -18.93 -34.98 -84.45
C PRO A 398 -18.32 -33.58 -84.43
N ILE A 399 -19.08 -32.56 -84.85
CA ILE A 399 -18.61 -31.16 -84.89
C ILE A 399 -18.36 -30.63 -83.47
N GLN A 400 -19.28 -30.91 -82.53
CA GLN A 400 -19.12 -30.48 -81.13
C GLN A 400 -17.96 -31.21 -80.45
N HIS A 401 -17.76 -32.51 -80.73
CA HIS A 401 -16.60 -33.25 -80.23
C HIS A 401 -15.27 -32.70 -80.77
N ILE A 402 -15.20 -32.30 -82.05
CA ILE A 402 -13.99 -31.66 -82.62
C ILE A 402 -13.71 -30.33 -81.90
N LYS A 403 -14.74 -29.50 -81.68
CA LYS A 403 -14.60 -28.22 -80.99
C LYS A 403 -14.13 -28.38 -79.53
N LEU A 404 -14.73 -29.30 -78.78
CA LEU A 404 -14.33 -29.60 -77.40
C LEU A 404 -12.90 -30.17 -77.33
N ASN A 405 -12.50 -31.01 -78.29
CA ASN A 405 -11.13 -31.51 -78.38
C ASN A 405 -10.13 -30.37 -78.66
N GLN A 406 -10.46 -29.44 -79.56
CA GLN A 406 -9.61 -28.25 -79.81
C GLN A 406 -9.45 -27.42 -78.54
N GLN A 407 -10.54 -27.13 -77.82
CA GLN A 407 -10.48 -26.40 -76.54
C GLN A 407 -9.69 -27.15 -75.47
N LEU A 408 -9.85 -28.47 -75.36
CA LEU A 408 -9.06 -29.31 -74.44
C LEU A 408 -7.57 -29.29 -74.78
N THR A 409 -7.20 -29.29 -76.05
CA THR A 409 -5.80 -29.15 -76.49
C THR A 409 -5.24 -27.80 -76.06
N THR A 410 -5.93 -26.70 -76.38
CA THR A 410 -5.51 -25.35 -76.00
C THR A 410 -5.35 -25.19 -74.49
N VAL A 411 -6.33 -25.63 -73.69
CA VAL A 411 -6.26 -25.57 -72.23
C VAL A 411 -5.13 -26.46 -71.69
N THR A 412 -4.83 -27.58 -72.35
CA THR A 412 -3.72 -28.46 -71.94
C THR A 412 -2.36 -27.82 -72.21
N GLU A 413 -2.19 -27.14 -73.34
CA GLU A 413 -0.98 -26.36 -73.67
C GLU A 413 -0.78 -25.21 -72.66
N GLU A 414 -1.83 -24.43 -72.36
CA GLU A 414 -1.79 -23.36 -71.36
C GLU A 414 -1.44 -23.87 -69.95
N ILE A 415 -1.94 -25.06 -69.57
CA ILE A 415 -1.57 -25.71 -68.29
C ILE A 415 -0.08 -26.04 -68.26
N GLU A 416 0.48 -26.57 -69.35
CA GLU A 416 1.89 -26.97 -69.38
C GLU A 416 2.82 -25.74 -69.41
N GLU A 417 2.43 -24.67 -70.10
CA GLU A 417 3.11 -23.37 -70.05
C GLU A 417 3.08 -22.78 -68.62
N LEU A 418 1.92 -22.81 -67.96
CA LEU A 418 1.79 -22.33 -66.58
C LEU A 418 2.59 -23.19 -65.59
N LYS A 419 2.69 -24.51 -65.79
CA LYS A 419 3.58 -25.39 -65.00
C LYS A 419 5.04 -25.03 -65.21
N SER A 420 5.48 -24.88 -66.46
CA SER A 420 6.86 -24.48 -66.78
C SER A 420 7.20 -23.12 -66.14
N ARG A 421 6.28 -22.15 -66.24
CA ARG A 421 6.44 -20.84 -65.61
C ARG A 421 6.47 -20.91 -64.08
N LYS A 422 5.69 -21.81 -63.47
CA LYS A 422 5.71 -22.05 -62.02
C LYS A 422 7.07 -22.62 -61.58
N GLU A 423 7.61 -23.61 -62.29
CA GLU A 423 8.93 -24.19 -62.00
C GLU A 423 10.06 -23.17 -62.17
N GLN A 424 9.98 -22.30 -63.17
CA GLN A 424 10.93 -21.19 -63.33
C GLN A 424 10.92 -20.23 -62.13
N LEU A 425 9.75 -19.94 -61.57
CA LEU A 425 9.61 -19.08 -60.39
C LEU A 425 10.12 -19.76 -59.11
N ILE A 426 9.90 -21.07 -58.96
CA ILE A 426 10.49 -21.88 -57.89
C ILE A 426 12.03 -21.79 -57.94
N PHE A 427 12.61 -21.94 -59.14
CA PHE A 427 14.05 -21.82 -59.34
C PHE A 427 14.58 -20.40 -59.06
N GLN A 428 13.90 -19.35 -59.55
CA GLN A 428 14.27 -17.95 -59.27
C GLN A 428 14.26 -17.64 -57.77
N ALA A 429 13.37 -18.25 -57.01
CA ALA A 429 13.30 -18.14 -55.56
C ALA A 429 14.37 -18.99 -54.82
N GLN A 430 15.28 -19.64 -55.53
CA GLN A 430 16.25 -20.61 -54.99
C GLN A 430 15.58 -21.75 -54.20
N CYS A 431 14.36 -22.11 -54.59
CA CYS A 431 13.59 -23.22 -54.00
C CYS A 431 13.68 -24.46 -54.89
N SER A 432 13.44 -25.64 -54.32
CA SER A 432 13.41 -26.90 -55.09
C SER A 432 12.00 -27.47 -55.24
N THR A 433 11.07 -27.08 -54.38
CA THR A 433 9.71 -27.63 -54.35
C THR A 433 8.66 -26.56 -54.02
N ASP A 434 7.38 -26.86 -54.30
CA ASP A 434 6.25 -26.05 -53.83
C ASP A 434 6.19 -25.95 -52.29
N LYS A 435 6.73 -26.95 -51.58
CA LYS A 435 6.85 -26.92 -50.11
C LYS A 435 7.86 -25.86 -49.67
N ASP A 436 8.98 -25.76 -50.37
CA ASP A 436 10.00 -24.73 -50.10
C ASP A 436 9.47 -23.32 -50.38
N MET A 437 8.69 -23.15 -51.45
CA MET A 437 7.99 -21.89 -51.73
C MET A 437 6.99 -21.52 -50.63
N THR A 438 6.29 -22.51 -50.06
CA THR A 438 5.39 -22.29 -48.94
C THR A 438 6.15 -21.88 -47.68
N ASN A 439 7.32 -22.48 -47.42
CA ASN A 439 8.19 -22.10 -46.31
C ASN A 439 8.77 -20.69 -46.51
N LEU A 440 9.15 -20.33 -47.75
CA LEU A 440 9.61 -18.99 -48.10
C LEU A 440 8.54 -17.94 -47.83
N SER A 441 7.28 -18.20 -48.22
CA SER A 441 6.15 -17.32 -47.91
C SER A 441 5.96 -17.14 -46.41
N LYS A 442 6.00 -18.24 -45.62
CA LYS A 442 5.91 -18.15 -44.15
C LYS A 442 7.06 -17.34 -43.55
N LYS A 443 8.28 -17.49 -44.08
CA LYS A 443 9.43 -16.71 -43.65
C LYS A 443 9.27 -15.23 -44.02
N TYR A 444 8.66 -14.92 -45.17
CA TYR A 444 8.33 -13.56 -45.56
C TYR A 444 7.35 -12.91 -44.58
N ASP A 445 6.26 -13.61 -44.24
CA ASP A 445 5.29 -13.13 -43.26
C ASP A 445 5.95 -12.91 -41.89
N GLN A 446 6.82 -13.83 -41.46
CA GLN A 446 7.59 -13.69 -40.22
C GLN A 446 8.51 -12.46 -40.24
N MET A 447 9.20 -12.20 -41.36
CA MET A 447 10.06 -11.02 -41.50
C MET A 447 9.26 -9.72 -41.44
N ASN A 448 8.06 -9.70 -42.04
CA ASN A 448 7.14 -8.57 -41.92
C ASN A 448 6.75 -8.32 -40.46
N SER A 449 6.36 -9.37 -39.72
CA SER A 449 6.06 -9.24 -38.29
C SER A 449 7.27 -8.80 -37.47
N ASN A 450 8.49 -9.18 -37.85
CA ASN A 450 9.71 -8.71 -37.18
C ASN A 450 9.92 -7.21 -37.39
N LEU A 451 9.59 -6.65 -38.57
CA LEU A 451 9.64 -5.20 -38.80
C LEU A 451 8.70 -4.45 -37.86
N ASP A 452 7.47 -4.91 -37.69
CA ASP A 452 6.49 -4.30 -36.76
C ASP A 452 7.02 -4.28 -35.31
N ILE A 453 7.72 -5.34 -34.89
CA ILE A 453 8.36 -5.43 -33.57
C ILE A 453 9.48 -4.39 -33.47
N LEU A 454 10.36 -4.30 -34.48
CA LEU A 454 11.47 -3.35 -34.48
C LEU A 454 10.99 -1.89 -34.53
N ASP A 455 9.90 -1.59 -35.22
CA ASP A 455 9.26 -0.26 -35.21
C ASP A 455 8.71 0.09 -33.83
N SER A 456 8.03 -0.86 -33.18
CA SER A 456 7.51 -0.69 -31.83
C SER A 456 8.64 -0.46 -30.81
N GLN A 457 9.76 -1.18 -30.95
CA GLN A 457 10.95 -0.99 -30.13
C GLN A 457 11.58 0.39 -30.34
N ASP A 458 11.75 0.83 -31.59
CA ASP A 458 12.33 2.14 -31.90
C ASP A 458 11.53 3.30 -31.31
N ILE A 459 10.19 3.22 -31.32
CA ILE A 459 9.33 4.23 -30.71
C ILE A 459 9.62 4.32 -29.20
N SER A 460 9.74 3.19 -28.53
CA SER A 460 10.04 3.13 -27.09
C SER A 460 11.44 3.66 -26.77
N LEU A 461 12.45 3.20 -27.51
CA LEU A 461 13.84 3.62 -27.33
C LEU A 461 14.03 5.12 -27.61
N LYS A 462 13.42 5.66 -28.67
CA LYS A 462 13.44 7.12 -28.97
C LYS A 462 12.79 7.93 -27.86
N LYS A 463 11.70 7.44 -27.26
CA LYS A 463 11.05 8.09 -26.11
C LYS A 463 11.96 8.08 -24.88
N GLN A 464 12.63 6.96 -24.62
CA GLN A 464 13.57 6.83 -23.51
C GLN A 464 14.78 7.75 -23.70
N LEU A 465 15.35 7.81 -24.90
CA LEU A 465 16.47 8.70 -25.23
C LEU A 465 16.14 10.18 -24.98
N LYS A 466 14.93 10.63 -25.36
CA LYS A 466 14.46 11.99 -25.06
C LYS A 466 14.35 12.27 -23.57
N LYS A 467 13.88 11.29 -22.79
CA LYS A 467 13.77 11.40 -21.33
C LYS A 467 15.16 11.52 -20.70
N ASP A 468 16.09 10.69 -21.14
CA ASP A 468 17.46 10.69 -20.60
C ASP A 468 18.23 11.95 -20.98
N ALA A 469 18.04 12.47 -22.21
CA ALA A 469 18.62 13.76 -22.60
C ALA A 469 18.12 14.93 -21.72
N ALA A 470 16.84 14.92 -21.34
CA ALA A 470 16.29 15.91 -20.42
C ALA A 470 16.90 15.79 -19.01
N ALA A 471 17.01 14.55 -18.49
CA ALA A 471 17.63 14.28 -17.20
C ALA A 471 19.12 14.68 -17.18
N PHE A 472 19.85 14.37 -18.26
CA PHE A 472 21.24 14.76 -18.42
C PHE A 472 21.39 16.29 -18.37
N ARG A 473 20.51 17.02 -19.08
CA ARG A 473 20.51 18.48 -19.08
C ARG A 473 20.24 19.06 -17.70
N GLU A 474 19.30 18.50 -16.96
CA GLU A 474 18.99 18.92 -15.59
C GLU A 474 20.21 18.77 -14.66
N GLU A 475 20.87 17.61 -14.69
CA GLU A 475 22.07 17.34 -13.90
C GLU A 475 23.25 18.25 -14.31
N LYS A 476 23.41 18.53 -15.61
CA LYS A 476 24.46 19.42 -16.15
C LYS A 476 24.39 20.83 -15.55
N PHE A 477 23.19 21.34 -15.29
CA PHE A 477 22.96 22.70 -14.77
C PHE A 477 22.60 22.72 -13.28
N ARG A 478 22.75 21.61 -12.56
CA ARG A 478 22.53 21.54 -11.11
C ARG A 478 23.57 22.32 -10.28
N PRO A 479 24.88 22.28 -10.58
CA PRO A 479 25.86 23.04 -9.80
C PRO A 479 25.91 24.51 -10.20
N GLU A 480 26.51 25.35 -9.37
CA GLU A 480 26.68 26.78 -9.68
C GLU A 480 27.64 26.99 -10.86
N PRO A 481 27.50 28.07 -11.66
CA PRO A 481 28.32 28.30 -12.85
C PRO A 481 29.83 28.26 -12.63
N GLU A 482 30.31 28.68 -11.46
CA GLU A 482 31.72 28.66 -11.08
C GLU A 482 32.27 27.23 -10.95
N GLN A 483 31.41 26.24 -10.75
CA GLN A 483 31.77 24.84 -10.55
C GLN A 483 31.73 24.01 -11.84
N TYR A 484 31.31 24.57 -12.98
CA TYR A 484 31.20 23.83 -14.24
C TYR A 484 32.54 23.26 -14.73
N THR A 485 33.64 23.98 -14.51
CA THR A 485 34.99 23.49 -14.83
C THR A 485 35.36 22.30 -13.96
N GLU A 486 35.06 22.35 -12.65
CA GLU A 486 35.32 21.26 -11.71
C GLU A 486 34.47 20.01 -12.05
N LEU A 487 33.21 20.22 -12.44
CA LEU A 487 32.33 19.16 -12.93
C LEU A 487 32.88 18.50 -14.19
N LEU A 488 33.33 19.30 -15.16
CA LEU A 488 33.93 18.79 -16.39
C LEU A 488 35.19 17.97 -16.09
N ASP A 489 36.08 18.50 -15.24
CA ASP A 489 37.32 17.81 -14.84
C ASP A 489 37.00 16.48 -14.15
N THR A 490 36.05 16.47 -13.22
CA THR A 490 35.64 15.27 -12.50
C THR A 490 35.09 14.21 -13.47
N ARG A 491 34.24 14.62 -14.42
CA ARG A 491 33.70 13.73 -15.46
C ARG A 491 34.79 13.15 -16.35
N ILE A 492 35.76 13.96 -16.77
CA ILE A 492 36.93 13.48 -17.55
C ILE A 492 37.68 12.37 -16.81
N GLN A 493 37.85 12.52 -15.50
CA GLN A 493 38.59 11.54 -14.70
C GLN A 493 37.87 10.19 -14.58
N ILE A 494 36.54 10.19 -14.46
CA ILE A 494 35.75 8.96 -14.25
C ILE A 494 35.28 8.31 -15.56
N ARG A 495 35.16 9.06 -16.66
CA ARG A 495 34.62 8.60 -17.95
C ARG A 495 35.26 7.31 -18.48
N PRO A 496 36.58 7.06 -18.37
CA PRO A 496 37.17 5.79 -18.82
C PRO A 496 36.54 4.56 -18.14
N ASN A 497 36.31 4.61 -16.83
CA ASN A 497 35.69 3.50 -16.08
C ASN A 497 34.24 3.25 -16.54
N PHE A 498 33.50 4.32 -16.82
CA PHE A 498 32.14 4.23 -17.37
C PHE A 498 32.14 3.68 -18.79
N ARG A 499 33.11 4.08 -19.63
CA ARG A 499 33.26 3.55 -20.99
C ARG A 499 33.51 2.04 -20.97
N ASP A 500 34.37 1.56 -20.08
CA ASP A 500 34.67 0.12 -19.99
C ASP A 500 33.43 -0.68 -19.56
N LYS A 501 32.70 -0.21 -18.55
CA LYS A 501 31.41 -0.80 -18.14
C LYS A 501 30.40 -0.85 -19.29
N LEU A 502 30.28 0.23 -20.06
CA LEU A 502 29.39 0.28 -21.23
C LEU A 502 29.79 -0.76 -22.28
N ILE A 503 31.09 -0.91 -22.56
CA ILE A 503 31.59 -1.89 -23.52
C ILE A 503 31.27 -3.32 -23.06
N GLU A 504 31.43 -3.62 -21.77
CA GLU A 504 31.05 -4.91 -21.20
C GLU A 504 29.54 -5.18 -21.35
N GLN A 505 28.71 -4.18 -21.05
CA GLN A 505 27.25 -4.28 -21.20
C GLN A 505 26.86 -4.53 -22.65
N LEU A 506 27.38 -3.76 -23.60
CA LEU A 506 27.09 -3.92 -25.03
C LEU A 506 27.56 -5.29 -25.55
N LYS A 507 28.74 -5.76 -25.14
CA LYS A 507 29.21 -7.11 -25.49
C LYS A 507 28.33 -8.21 -24.89
N GLY A 508 27.87 -8.03 -23.66
CA GLY A 508 26.94 -8.95 -23.00
C GLY A 508 25.59 -9.04 -23.73
N THR A 509 25.04 -7.91 -24.16
CA THR A 509 23.73 -7.86 -24.83
C THR A 509 23.78 -8.31 -26.29
N PHE A 510 24.78 -7.88 -27.06
CA PHE A 510 24.83 -8.12 -28.50
C PHE A 510 25.74 -9.29 -28.90
N GLY A 511 26.60 -9.77 -28.00
CA GLY A 511 27.49 -10.90 -28.24
C GLY A 511 28.31 -10.74 -29.52
N LYS A 512 28.19 -11.72 -30.43
CA LYS A 512 28.88 -11.70 -31.73
C LYS A 512 28.44 -10.58 -32.69
N TYR A 513 27.34 -9.89 -32.38
CA TYR A 513 26.81 -8.77 -33.17
C TYR A 513 27.22 -7.41 -32.59
N TYR A 514 28.07 -7.39 -31.56
CA TYR A 514 28.68 -6.18 -31.07
C TYR A 514 29.64 -5.60 -32.12
N ASP A 515 29.50 -4.31 -32.41
CA ASP A 515 30.30 -3.59 -33.40
C ASP A 515 30.90 -2.31 -32.80
N TYR A 516 32.22 -2.17 -32.90
CA TYR A 516 32.92 -1.01 -32.32
C TYR A 516 32.59 0.29 -33.04
N HIS A 517 32.37 0.25 -34.36
CA HIS A 517 32.10 1.44 -35.14
C HIS A 517 30.72 2.03 -34.81
N ARG A 518 29.70 1.18 -34.67
CA ARG A 518 28.35 1.58 -34.23
C ARG A 518 28.36 2.17 -32.82
N ARG A 519 29.18 1.65 -31.91
CA ARG A 519 29.37 2.26 -30.57
C ARG A 519 29.91 3.68 -30.70
N ASP A 520 30.89 3.90 -31.56
CA ASP A 520 31.50 5.22 -31.71
C ASP A 520 30.54 6.22 -32.37
N ILE A 521 29.73 5.77 -33.35
CA ILE A 521 28.62 6.58 -33.88
C ILE A 521 27.63 6.94 -32.77
N ALA A 522 27.16 5.95 -32.00
CA ALA A 522 26.21 6.17 -30.92
C ALA A 522 26.75 7.14 -29.85
N ALA A 523 28.03 7.05 -29.51
CA ALA A 523 28.69 7.96 -28.59
C ALA A 523 28.68 9.40 -29.11
N ASN A 524 29.06 9.59 -30.38
CA ASN A 524 29.08 10.92 -30.99
C ASN A 524 27.67 11.53 -31.09
N GLU A 525 26.67 10.73 -31.51
CA GLU A 525 25.28 11.20 -31.59
C GLU A 525 24.73 11.62 -30.22
N VAL A 526 25.08 10.88 -29.16
CA VAL A 526 24.70 11.25 -27.78
C VAL A 526 25.41 12.52 -27.32
N ASP A 527 26.69 12.70 -27.66
CA ASP A 527 27.43 13.93 -27.32
C ASP A 527 26.81 15.15 -28.00
N TYR A 528 26.41 15.03 -29.28
CA TYR A 528 25.64 16.06 -29.98
C TYR A 528 24.29 16.35 -29.32
N LEU A 529 23.52 15.31 -28.95
CA LEU A 529 22.24 15.46 -28.26
C LEU A 529 22.38 16.17 -26.90
N ASN A 530 23.48 15.91 -26.20
CA ASN A 530 23.79 16.50 -24.90
C ASN A 530 24.44 17.90 -25.00
N VAL A 531 24.65 18.40 -26.23
CA VAL A 531 25.36 19.65 -26.50
C VAL A 531 26.71 19.66 -25.78
N GLU A 532 27.41 18.54 -25.86
CA GLU A 532 28.81 18.43 -25.45
C GLU A 532 29.66 18.70 -26.68
N ASP A 533 30.56 19.67 -26.60
CA ASP A 533 31.56 19.90 -27.64
C ASP A 533 32.68 18.86 -27.45
N PRO A 534 32.86 17.91 -28.39
CA PRO A 534 33.89 16.87 -28.28
C PRO A 534 35.31 17.45 -28.26
N ASP A 535 35.52 18.60 -28.90
CA ASP A 535 36.82 19.27 -28.94
C ASP A 535 37.14 19.89 -27.59
N VAL A 536 36.16 20.50 -26.91
CA VAL A 536 36.32 21.03 -25.55
C VAL A 536 36.67 19.92 -24.56
N PHE A 537 35.96 18.79 -24.62
CA PHE A 537 36.22 17.66 -23.74
C PHE A 537 37.61 17.05 -23.98
N SER A 538 37.97 16.85 -25.25
CA SER A 538 39.26 16.25 -25.64
C SER A 538 40.44 17.17 -25.32
N HIS A 539 40.29 18.48 -25.57
CA HIS A 539 41.29 19.48 -25.24
C HIS A 539 41.53 19.53 -23.73
N ARG A 540 40.46 19.60 -22.92
CA ARG A 540 40.58 19.62 -21.46
C ARG A 540 41.17 18.33 -20.90
N ALA A 541 40.82 17.18 -21.47
CA ALA A 541 41.42 15.90 -21.09
C ALA A 541 42.93 15.86 -21.36
N TRP A 542 43.36 16.39 -22.50
CA TRP A 542 44.78 16.53 -22.83
C TRP A 542 45.51 17.47 -21.86
N GLU A 543 44.90 18.61 -21.50
CA GLU A 543 45.46 19.54 -20.52
C GLU A 543 45.69 18.88 -19.16
N LEU A 544 44.69 18.16 -18.65
CA LEU A 544 44.77 17.44 -17.37
C LEU A 544 45.85 16.35 -17.40
N GLU A 545 45.95 15.60 -18.49
CA GLU A 545 47.00 14.59 -18.65
C GLU A 545 48.40 15.22 -18.72
N TYR A 546 48.53 16.34 -19.44
CA TYR A 546 49.77 17.10 -19.53
C TYR A 546 50.20 17.62 -18.16
N GLN A 547 49.28 18.20 -17.39
CA GLN A 547 49.53 18.66 -16.01
C GLN A 547 49.98 17.53 -15.11
N ARG A 548 49.29 16.37 -15.12
CA ARG A 548 49.68 15.18 -14.35
C ARG A 548 51.09 14.69 -14.71
N LYS A 549 51.43 14.68 -16.01
CA LYS A 549 52.78 14.30 -16.48
C LYS A 549 53.84 15.28 -15.99
N GLN A 550 53.53 16.58 -15.93
CA GLN A 550 54.46 17.59 -15.40
C GLN A 550 54.65 17.46 -13.88
N GLU A 551 53.59 17.21 -13.12
CA GLU A 551 53.67 16.95 -11.67
C GLU A 551 54.47 15.69 -11.35
N MET A 552 54.22 14.60 -12.07
CA MET A 552 55.00 13.36 -11.96
C MET A 552 56.49 13.59 -12.24
N ARG A 553 56.83 14.43 -13.23
CA ARG A 553 58.22 14.80 -13.53
C ARG A 553 58.84 15.68 -12.46
N ARG A 554 58.08 16.60 -11.84
CA ARG A 554 58.53 17.43 -10.72
C ARG A 554 58.74 16.62 -9.44
N ASN A 555 57.94 15.59 -9.21
CA ASN A 555 57.99 14.73 -8.02
C ASN A 555 58.92 13.51 -8.19
N GLN A 556 59.62 13.37 -9.31
CA GLN A 556 60.64 12.32 -9.47
C GLN A 556 61.90 12.65 -8.65
N PRO A 557 62.34 11.80 -7.72
CA PRO A 557 63.57 12.03 -6.98
C PRO A 557 64.77 12.01 -7.94
N ALA A 558 65.68 12.98 -7.77
CA ALA A 558 66.89 13.07 -8.58
C ALA A 558 67.71 11.78 -8.45
N ARG A 559 67.82 11.01 -9.54
CA ARG A 559 68.70 9.84 -9.62
C ARG A 559 70.14 10.31 -9.41
N ALA A 560 70.72 9.99 -8.24
CA ALA A 560 72.14 10.15 -7.99
C ALA A 560 72.94 9.32 -9.00
N LYS A 561 73.72 9.99 -9.86
CA LYS A 561 74.69 9.33 -10.74
C LYS A 561 75.73 8.63 -9.85
N LYS A 562 75.68 7.29 -9.78
CA LYS A 562 76.84 6.49 -9.32
C LYS A 562 77.98 6.71 -10.31
N ARG A 563 79.01 7.44 -9.90
CA ARG A 563 80.35 7.39 -10.52
C ARG A 563 81.00 6.08 -10.04
N SER A 564 81.24 5.13 -10.92
CA SER A 564 82.27 4.12 -10.70
C SER A 564 83.55 4.63 -11.37
N TYR A 565 84.51 5.00 -10.55
CA TYR A 565 85.92 5.07 -10.93
C TYR A 565 86.46 3.64 -10.87
N ASP A 566 87.04 3.15 -11.96
CA ASP A 566 88.14 2.19 -11.92
C ASP A 566 89.14 2.63 -12.99
N MET A 567 90.31 3.10 -12.54
CA MET A 567 91.52 3.21 -13.35
C MET A 567 92.26 1.88 -13.23
N GLU A 568 92.74 1.36 -14.34
CA GLU A 568 93.85 0.40 -14.34
C GLU A 568 95.14 1.10 -13.86
N LEU A 569 95.87 0.38 -12.99
CA LEU A 569 97.25 0.59 -12.48
C LEU A 569 97.48 1.69 -11.42
#